data_AF-A0AAJ5ZF55-F1
#
_entry.id   AF-A0AAJ5ZF55-F1
#
_cell.length_a   1.000
_cell.length_b   1.000
_cell.length_c   1.000
_cell.angle_alpha   90.00
_cell.angle_beta   90.00
_cell.angle_gamma   90.00
#
_symmetry.space_group_name_H-M   'P 1'
#
loop_
_entity.id
_entity.type
_entity.pdbx_description
1 polymer ?
#
loop_
_entity_poly.entity_id
_entity_poly.type
_entity_poly.pdbx_seq_one_letter_code
_entity_poly.pdbx_strand_id
1 'polypeptide(L)'
;MPIIDVSQKSYRSLVKAAHKRGMSIDRFIQHSIESNSQFEEPATVAPVEETPVSPVEFTPAKTASSPRRAIHRPNRTPSSSKPGNPAFDAMWGRIEESAGNPISTKRGQDFTYEVDSGYLTVVESGARIPQSQFKKALDQWPQRGPSNMRGIFAASVVWAVLADERILKDAA
;
A
#
# COMPACT_ATOMS: atom_id res chain seq x y z
N MET A 1 -27.75 -23.82 5.67
CA MET A 1 -26.43 -23.84 6.32
C MET A 1 -25.54 -22.87 5.56
N PRO A 2 -25.24 -21.65 6.06
CA PRO A 2 -24.35 -20.74 5.36
C PRO A 2 -22.93 -21.33 5.37
N ILE A 3 -22.39 -21.65 4.20
CA ILE A 3 -21.00 -22.08 4.04
C ILE A 3 -20.17 -20.80 3.95
N ILE A 4 -19.63 -20.36 5.08
CA ILE A 4 -18.70 -19.24 5.11
C ILE A 4 -17.36 -19.79 4.60
N ASP A 5 -16.93 -19.34 3.41
CA ASP A 5 -15.64 -19.72 2.86
C ASP A 5 -14.52 -18.99 3.62
N VAL A 6 -14.01 -19.63 4.67
CA VAL A 6 -12.91 -19.13 5.49
C VAL A 6 -11.61 -19.74 4.97
N SER A 7 -10.66 -18.89 4.58
CA SER A 7 -9.31 -19.33 4.20
C SER A 7 -8.70 -20.23 5.29
N GLN A 8 -8.03 -21.33 4.87
CA GLN A 8 -7.34 -22.28 5.74
C GLN A 8 -6.41 -21.62 6.78
N LYS A 9 -5.78 -20.50 6.41
CA LYS A 9 -4.91 -19.72 7.32
C LYS A 9 -5.70 -19.03 8.42
N SER A 10 -6.86 -18.47 8.09
CA SER A 10 -7.77 -17.84 9.06
C SER A 10 -8.38 -18.87 9.99
N TYR A 11 -8.79 -20.05 9.49
CA TYR A 11 -9.32 -21.13 10.33
C TYR A 11 -8.30 -21.59 11.39
N ARG A 12 -7.05 -21.85 10.99
CA ARG A 12 -5.98 -22.24 11.93
C ARG A 12 -5.72 -21.19 13.01
N SER A 13 -5.80 -19.91 12.64
CA SER A 13 -5.64 -18.81 13.61
C SER A 13 -6.79 -18.77 14.63
N LEU A 14 -8.03 -18.99 14.18
CA LEU A 14 -9.21 -19.06 15.06
C LEU A 14 -9.14 -20.25 16.01
N VAL A 15 -8.77 -21.43 15.52
CA VAL A 15 -8.58 -22.63 16.36
C VAL A 15 -7.54 -22.39 17.44
N LYS A 16 -6.41 -21.78 17.07
CA LYS A 16 -5.34 -21.46 18.03
C LYS A 16 -5.79 -20.45 19.09
N ALA A 17 -6.59 -19.46 18.71
CA ALA A 17 -7.13 -18.47 19.64
C ALA A 17 -8.19 -19.06 20.58
N ALA A 18 -9.05 -19.95 20.08
CA ALA A 18 -10.05 -20.67 20.88
C ALA A 18 -9.39 -21.58 21.93
N HIS A 19 -8.41 -22.40 21.52
CA HIS A 19 -7.67 -23.27 22.44
C HIS A 19 -6.88 -22.49 23.49
N LYS A 20 -6.29 -21.35 23.12
CA LYS A 20 -5.60 -20.46 24.07
C LYS A 20 -6.52 -19.94 25.18
N ARG A 21 -7.82 -19.82 24.89
CA ARG A 21 -8.86 -19.41 25.86
C ARG A 21 -9.58 -20.59 26.51
N GLY A 22 -9.19 -21.83 26.21
CA GLY A 22 -9.86 -23.04 26.74
C GLY A 22 -11.31 -23.19 26.26
N MET A 23 -11.64 -22.63 25.09
CA MET A 23 -13.00 -22.63 24.54
C MET A 23 -13.07 -23.40 23.22
N SER A 24 -14.26 -23.90 22.88
CA SER A 24 -14.53 -24.45 21.54
C SER A 24 -14.53 -23.35 20.49
N ILE A 25 -14.22 -23.71 19.24
CA ILE A 25 -14.20 -22.77 18.10
C ILE A 25 -15.55 -22.11 17.92
N ASP A 26 -16.65 -22.85 18.01
CA ASP A 26 -18.02 -22.32 17.92
C ASP A 26 -18.30 -21.27 19.01
N ARG A 27 -17.93 -21.56 20.26
CA ARG A 27 -18.11 -20.64 21.39
C ARG A 27 -17.25 -19.38 21.25
N PHE A 28 -16.05 -19.52 20.69
CA PHE A 28 -15.15 -18.40 20.41
C PHE A 28 -15.70 -17.49 19.31
N ILE A 29 -16.33 -18.04 18.26
CA ILE A 29 -16.94 -17.27 17.18
C ILE A 29 -18.15 -16.48 17.71
N GLN A 30 -19.04 -17.11 18.49
CA GLN A 30 -20.19 -16.43 19.08
C GLN A 30 -19.76 -15.25 19.96
N HIS A 31 -18.80 -15.46 20.85
CA HIS A 31 -18.30 -14.39 21.73
C HIS A 31 -17.62 -13.25 20.96
N SER A 32 -16.97 -13.55 19.83
CA SER A 32 -16.32 -12.53 19.00
C SER A 32 -17.33 -11.66 18.24
N ILE A 33 -18.48 -12.22 17.85
CA ILE A 33 -19.56 -11.48 17.20
C ILE A 33 -20.28 -10.59 18.24
N GLU A 34 -20.61 -11.14 19.40
CA GLU A 34 -21.29 -10.41 20.48
C GLU A 34 -20.44 -9.25 21.01
N SER A 35 -19.12 -9.44 21.15
CA SER A 35 -18.19 -8.38 21.60
C SER A 35 -18.05 -7.24 20.60
N ASN A 36 -18.41 -7.45 19.32
CA ASN A 36 -18.30 -6.44 18.27
C ASN A 36 -19.62 -5.71 18.00
N SER A 37 -20.71 -6.09 18.67
CA SER A 37 -22.05 -5.49 18.51
C SER A 37 -22.42 -4.51 19.64
N GLN A 38 -21.48 -4.15 20.53
CA GLN A 38 -21.78 -3.32 21.70
C GLN A 38 -21.60 -1.80 21.49
N PHE A 39 -21.52 -1.34 20.24
CA PHE A 39 -21.59 0.07 19.87
C PHE A 39 -22.45 0.19 18.62
N GLU A 40 -23.73 0.49 18.80
CA GLU A 40 -24.58 1.34 17.95
C GLU A 40 -25.81 1.64 18.80
N GLU A 41 -25.63 2.59 19.72
CA GLU A 41 -26.72 3.30 20.36
C GLU A 41 -27.39 4.16 19.28
N PRO A 42 -28.69 3.97 18.97
CA PRO A 42 -29.35 4.71 17.91
C PRO A 42 -29.64 6.13 18.41
N ALA A 43 -28.67 7.04 18.18
CA ALA A 43 -28.89 8.46 18.35
C ALA A 43 -29.98 8.92 17.38
N THR A 44 -31.13 9.17 17.98
CA THR A 44 -32.27 9.90 17.43
C THR A 44 -31.79 11.21 16.81
N VAL A 45 -31.96 11.39 15.50
CA VAL A 45 -31.99 12.72 14.88
C VAL A 45 -32.98 12.73 13.71
N ALA A 46 -33.82 13.75 13.77
CA ALA A 46 -35.04 14.02 13.04
C ALA A 46 -34.84 14.28 11.53
N PRO A 47 -35.92 14.20 10.73
CA PRO A 47 -35.90 14.55 9.32
C PRO A 47 -35.79 16.06 9.17
N VAL A 48 -34.79 16.54 8.43
CA VAL A 48 -34.71 17.95 8.03
C VAL A 48 -34.80 18.04 6.52
N GLU A 49 -35.82 18.78 6.13
CA GLU A 49 -36.31 19.14 4.82
C GLU A 49 -35.23 19.57 3.81
N GLU A 50 -35.47 19.14 2.57
CA GLU A 50 -35.05 19.81 1.35
C GLU A 50 -35.29 21.33 1.42
N THR A 51 -34.26 22.11 1.12
CA THR A 51 -34.44 23.44 0.53
C THR A 51 -33.49 23.61 -0.66
N PRO A 52 -34.00 23.88 -1.87
CA PRO A 52 -33.21 24.20 -3.05
C PRO A 52 -33.08 25.72 -3.21
N VAL A 53 -31.86 26.26 -3.18
CA VAL A 53 -31.51 27.61 -3.66
C VAL A 53 -30.04 27.59 -4.11
N SER A 54 -29.77 27.39 -5.40
CA SER A 54 -29.64 28.40 -6.47
C SER A 54 -28.17 28.57 -6.89
N PRO A 55 -27.89 28.76 -8.18
CA PRO A 55 -26.57 28.57 -8.78
C PRO A 55 -25.78 29.89 -8.82
N VAL A 56 -24.48 29.82 -8.54
CA VAL A 56 -23.58 30.97 -8.73
C VAL A 56 -22.59 30.65 -9.84
N GLU A 57 -22.84 31.23 -11.01
CA GLU A 57 -21.88 31.41 -12.09
C GLU A 57 -20.72 32.29 -11.62
N PHE A 58 -19.48 31.84 -11.82
CA PHE A 58 -18.34 32.72 -12.02
C PHE A 58 -17.52 32.23 -13.22
N THR A 59 -17.18 33.19 -14.06
CA THR A 59 -16.75 33.14 -15.46
C THR A 59 -15.30 32.65 -15.67
N PRO A 60 -14.92 32.31 -16.93
CA PRO A 60 -13.57 31.91 -17.30
C PRO A 60 -12.71 33.09 -17.80
N ALA A 61 -11.44 33.14 -17.37
CA ALA A 61 -10.37 33.92 -18.02
C ALA A 61 -9.02 33.23 -17.72
N LYS A 62 -8.40 32.51 -18.67
CA LYS A 62 -7.59 32.97 -19.82
C LYS A 62 -6.24 33.60 -19.40
N THR A 63 -5.17 32.95 -19.89
CA THR A 63 -3.89 33.52 -20.38
C THR A 63 -2.63 33.27 -19.53
N ALA A 64 -1.87 32.28 -20.02
CA ALA A 64 -0.42 32.30 -20.31
C ALA A 64 0.65 32.24 -19.21
N SER A 65 1.47 31.21 -19.37
CA SER A 65 2.94 31.23 -19.44
C SER A 65 3.70 32.25 -18.60
N SER A 66 4.49 31.74 -17.65
CA SER A 66 5.85 32.23 -17.44
C SER A 66 6.86 31.09 -17.24
N PRO A 67 8.03 31.18 -17.88
CA PRO A 67 9.02 30.10 -17.96
C PRO A 67 10.11 30.20 -16.89
N ARG A 68 10.74 29.05 -16.61
CA ARG A 68 12.15 28.83 -16.21
C ARG A 68 12.77 29.74 -15.13
N ARG A 69 13.13 29.17 -13.97
CA ARG A 69 14.55 28.94 -13.56
C ARG A 69 14.74 28.37 -12.15
N ALA A 70 15.79 27.56 -12.04
CA ALA A 70 16.63 27.25 -10.87
C ALA A 70 15.93 26.50 -9.71
N ILE A 71 16.08 25.17 -9.63
CA ILE A 71 17.22 24.51 -8.99
C ILE A 71 17.56 25.15 -7.63
N HIS A 72 16.76 24.83 -6.61
CA HIS A 72 17.27 24.66 -5.27
C HIS A 72 16.66 23.39 -4.68
N ARG A 73 17.48 22.34 -4.74
CA ARG A 73 17.32 21.07 -4.04
C ARG A 73 17.95 21.30 -2.66
N PRO A 74 17.21 21.57 -1.58
CA PRO A 74 17.80 21.41 -0.25
C PRO A 74 17.89 19.90 0.00
N ASN A 75 19.13 19.45 0.19
CA ASN A 75 19.50 18.18 0.81
C ASN A 75 18.38 17.63 1.72
N ARG A 76 17.61 16.65 1.24
CA ARG A 76 17.05 15.65 2.14
C ARG A 76 18.16 14.65 2.41
N THR A 77 18.86 14.90 3.49
CA THR A 77 19.58 13.90 4.27
C THR A 77 18.82 12.58 4.26
N PRO A 78 19.43 11.45 3.85
CA PRO A 78 18.82 10.14 4.05
C PRO A 78 18.75 9.90 5.56
N SER A 79 17.53 9.95 6.09
CA SER A 79 17.23 9.70 7.49
C SER A 79 17.54 8.25 7.82
N SER A 80 18.75 8.05 8.34
CA SER A 80 19.22 6.88 9.07
C SER A 80 18.09 6.25 9.89
N SER A 81 17.64 5.07 9.47
CA SER A 81 16.65 4.27 10.22
C SER A 81 16.99 2.79 10.14
N LYS A 82 17.90 2.38 11.04
CA LYS A 82 18.14 0.98 11.51
C LYS A 82 19.09 0.14 10.64
N PRO A 83 20.04 -0.61 11.23
CA PRO A 83 20.85 -1.59 10.49
C PRO A 83 19.94 -2.76 10.09
N GLY A 84 19.27 -2.62 8.96
CA GLY A 84 18.19 -3.48 8.52
C GLY A 84 18.55 -4.21 7.25
N ASN A 85 19.44 -5.19 7.35
CA ASN A 85 19.90 -6.01 6.23
C ASN A 85 20.58 -5.16 5.12
N PRO A 86 21.92 -5.11 5.05
CA PRO A 86 22.64 -4.19 4.14
C PRO A 86 22.24 -4.37 2.66
N ALA A 87 21.82 -5.57 2.27
CA ALA A 87 21.29 -5.85 0.93
C ALA A 87 19.98 -5.09 0.63
N PHE A 88 19.12 -4.91 1.63
CA PHE A 88 17.87 -4.18 1.48
C PHE A 88 18.10 -2.67 1.45
N ASP A 89 18.95 -2.14 2.32
CA ASP A 89 19.27 -0.70 2.33
C ASP A 89 19.96 -0.28 1.01
N ALA A 90 20.86 -1.10 0.49
CA ALA A 90 21.49 -0.86 -0.82
C ALA A 90 20.47 -0.87 -1.96
N MET A 91 19.53 -1.82 -1.94
CA MET A 91 18.45 -1.88 -2.92
C MET A 91 17.51 -0.68 -2.82
N TRP A 92 17.12 -0.30 -1.60
CA TRP A 92 16.25 0.83 -1.37
C TRP A 92 16.89 2.14 -1.82
N GLY A 93 18.19 2.32 -1.56
CA GLY A 93 18.96 3.43 -2.10
C GLY A 93 18.91 3.50 -3.63
N ARG A 94 19.02 2.35 -4.32
CA ARG A 94 18.89 2.30 -5.80
C ARG A 94 17.49 2.63 -6.29
N ILE A 95 16.46 2.21 -5.56
CA ILE A 95 15.06 2.56 -5.86
C ILE A 95 14.87 4.08 -5.71
N GLU A 96 15.46 4.69 -4.68
CA GLU A 96 15.45 6.14 -4.48
C GLU A 96 16.21 6.89 -5.57
N GLU A 97 17.39 6.40 -5.97
CA GLU A 97 18.18 6.96 -7.08
C GLU A 97 17.47 6.82 -8.43
N SER A 98 16.71 5.74 -8.60
CA SER A 98 15.94 5.46 -9.80
C SER A 98 14.55 6.09 -9.80
N ALA A 99 14.14 6.74 -8.70
CA ALA A 99 12.85 7.39 -8.58
C ALA A 99 12.67 8.48 -9.65
N GLY A 100 11.48 8.54 -10.24
CA GLY A 100 11.17 9.42 -11.37
C GLY A 100 11.54 8.85 -12.74
N ASN A 101 12.22 7.69 -12.82
CA ASN A 101 12.40 6.99 -14.09
C ASN A 101 11.19 6.09 -14.41
N PRO A 102 10.81 5.97 -15.69
CA PRO A 102 9.80 5.02 -16.11
C PRO A 102 10.34 3.58 -15.97
N ILE A 103 9.58 2.71 -15.32
CA ILE A 103 9.85 1.27 -15.20
C ILE A 103 8.76 0.49 -15.92
N SER A 104 9.18 -0.53 -16.67
CA SER A 104 8.27 -1.44 -17.37
C SER A 104 7.86 -2.62 -16.48
N THR A 105 6.56 -2.83 -16.31
CA THR A 105 6.04 -4.08 -15.73
C THR A 105 6.20 -5.26 -16.69
N LYS A 106 6.12 -6.50 -16.19
CA LYS A 106 6.08 -7.73 -17.01
C LYS A 106 4.99 -7.75 -18.08
N ARG A 107 3.95 -6.93 -17.93
CA ARG A 107 2.85 -6.79 -18.90
C ARG A 107 3.17 -5.77 -20.01
N GLY A 108 4.36 -5.18 -20.02
CA GLY A 108 4.75 -4.13 -20.97
C GLY A 108 4.13 -2.77 -20.67
N GLN A 109 3.66 -2.56 -19.43
CA GLN A 109 3.13 -1.27 -19.02
C GLN A 109 4.20 -0.51 -18.27
N ASP A 110 4.57 0.64 -18.81
CA ASP A 110 5.53 1.56 -18.22
C ASP A 110 4.81 2.44 -17.19
N PHE A 111 5.40 2.60 -16.02
CA PHE A 111 4.89 3.49 -14.98
C PHE A 111 6.04 4.27 -14.35
N THR A 112 5.73 5.47 -13.90
CA THR A 112 6.66 6.29 -13.12
C THR A 112 6.29 6.23 -11.65
N TYR A 113 7.31 6.19 -10.78
CA TYR A 113 7.11 6.23 -9.34
C TYR A 113 8.04 7.25 -8.70
N GLU A 114 7.59 7.79 -7.58
CA GLU A 114 8.37 8.68 -6.72
C GLU A 114 8.55 8.01 -5.37
N VAL A 115 9.69 8.23 -4.73
CA VAL A 115 9.93 7.74 -3.37
C VAL A 115 9.95 8.94 -2.42
N ASP A 116 9.06 8.93 -1.45
CA ASP A 116 9.00 9.94 -0.38
C ASP A 116 8.86 9.26 0.98
N SER A 117 9.71 9.65 1.93
CA SER A 117 9.60 9.28 3.36
C SER A 117 9.48 7.76 3.62
N GLY A 118 10.11 6.91 2.81
CA GLY A 118 10.01 5.44 2.93
C GLY A 118 8.76 4.83 2.27
N TYR A 119 8.08 5.58 1.41
CA TYR A 119 6.95 5.12 0.61
C TYR A 119 7.23 5.33 -0.86
N LEU A 120 6.93 4.32 -1.67
CA LEU A 120 6.93 4.42 -3.12
C LEU A 120 5.51 4.79 -3.57
N THR A 121 5.36 5.94 -4.22
CA THR A 121 4.10 6.43 -4.78
C THR A 121 4.14 6.28 -6.29
N VAL A 122 3.23 5.51 -6.87
CA VAL A 122 3.10 5.42 -8.33
C VAL A 122 2.39 6.69 -8.83
N VAL A 123 3.01 7.42 -9.76
CA VAL A 123 2.48 8.70 -10.27
C VAL A 123 1.16 8.48 -11.03
N GLU A 124 1.09 7.44 -11.86
CA GLU A 124 -0.10 7.15 -12.66
C GLU A 124 -1.33 6.75 -11.82
N SER A 125 -1.11 5.94 -10.78
CA SER A 125 -2.20 5.37 -9.98
C SER A 125 -2.42 6.11 -8.65
N GLY A 126 -1.49 6.98 -8.23
CA GLY A 126 -1.44 7.54 -6.88
C GLY A 126 -1.21 6.51 -5.77
N ALA A 127 -0.88 5.26 -6.13
CA ALA A 127 -0.78 4.17 -5.18
C ALA A 127 0.46 4.31 -4.30
N ARG A 128 0.27 4.43 -2.99
CA ARG A 128 1.34 4.51 -1.99
C ARG A 128 1.68 3.14 -1.43
N ILE A 129 2.94 2.75 -1.56
CA ILE A 129 3.44 1.43 -1.19
C ILE A 129 4.53 1.63 -0.14
N PRO A 130 4.33 1.18 1.11
CA PRO A 130 5.35 1.31 2.14
C PRO A 130 6.56 0.43 1.87
N GLN A 131 7.75 0.89 2.24
CA GLN A 131 9.02 0.14 2.21
C GLN A 131 8.92 -1.24 2.88
N SER A 132 8.06 -1.40 3.89
CA SER A 132 7.81 -2.69 4.55
C SER A 132 7.22 -3.76 3.62
N GLN A 133 6.52 -3.36 2.55
CA GLN A 133 6.03 -4.29 1.53
C GLN A 133 7.17 -4.81 0.66
N PHE A 134 8.14 -3.96 0.32
CA PHE A 134 9.34 -4.36 -0.41
C PHE A 134 10.18 -5.33 0.40
N LYS A 135 10.32 -5.10 1.71
CA LYS A 135 10.99 -6.03 2.61
C LYS A 135 10.33 -7.42 2.62
N LYS A 136 8.99 -7.47 2.72
CA LYS A 136 8.23 -8.74 2.64
C LYS A 136 8.33 -9.43 1.29
N ALA A 137 8.43 -8.64 0.22
CA ALA A 137 8.59 -9.15 -1.13
C ALA A 137 10.00 -9.71 -1.35
N LEU A 138 11.02 -9.07 -0.75
CA LEU A 138 12.40 -9.55 -0.74
C LEU A 138 12.53 -10.90 -0.03
N ASP A 139 11.89 -11.06 1.13
CA ASP A 139 11.83 -12.35 1.85
C ASP A 139 11.22 -13.49 1.01
N GLN A 140 10.35 -13.15 0.05
CA GLN A 140 9.76 -14.11 -0.87
C GLN A 140 10.55 -14.24 -2.17
N TRP A 141 11.53 -13.37 -2.44
CA TRP A 141 12.28 -13.36 -3.70
C TRP A 141 13.24 -14.56 -3.78
N PRO A 142 13.48 -15.15 -4.98
CA PRO A 142 12.91 -14.84 -6.29
C PRO A 142 11.53 -15.47 -6.53
N GLN A 143 10.58 -14.68 -7.05
CA GLN A 143 9.26 -15.17 -7.45
C GLN A 143 9.06 -15.09 -8.97
N ARG A 144 8.42 -16.13 -9.55
CA ARG A 144 8.07 -16.18 -10.99
C ARG A 144 7.15 -15.03 -11.46
N GLY A 145 6.46 -14.38 -10.54
CA GLY A 145 5.56 -13.28 -10.84
C GLY A 145 4.85 -12.73 -9.61
N PRO A 146 4.13 -11.61 -9.78
CA PRO A 146 3.44 -10.92 -8.69
C PRO A 146 2.32 -11.74 -8.04
N SER A 147 1.71 -12.69 -8.77
CA SER A 147 0.66 -13.56 -8.22
C SER A 147 1.15 -14.52 -7.13
N ASN A 148 2.46 -14.79 -7.08
CA ASN A 148 3.04 -15.65 -6.05
C ASN A 148 3.40 -14.90 -4.76
N MET A 149 3.37 -13.56 -4.79
CA MET A 149 3.63 -12.70 -3.65
C MET A 149 2.35 -12.58 -2.79
N ARG A 150 2.33 -13.26 -1.64
CA ARG A 150 1.16 -13.26 -0.75
C ARG A 150 1.24 -12.13 0.28
N GLY A 151 0.15 -11.40 0.44
CA GLY A 151 0.00 -10.35 1.47
C GLY A 151 0.79 -9.07 1.16
N ILE A 152 1.09 -8.83 -0.12
CA ILE A 152 1.79 -7.65 -0.61
C ILE A 152 0.81 -6.75 -1.34
N PHE A 153 0.70 -5.51 -0.89
CA PHE A 153 -0.10 -4.48 -1.55
C PHE A 153 0.59 -4.06 -2.85
N ALA A 154 -0.17 -3.92 -3.93
CA ALA A 154 0.35 -3.61 -5.27
C ALA A 154 1.50 -4.55 -5.70
N ALA A 155 1.33 -5.86 -5.49
CA ALA A 155 2.34 -6.87 -5.80
C ALA A 155 2.90 -6.79 -7.23
N SER A 156 2.10 -6.38 -8.22
CA SER A 156 2.55 -6.13 -9.60
C SER A 156 3.62 -5.03 -9.69
N VAL A 157 3.42 -3.93 -8.97
CA VAL A 157 4.35 -2.79 -8.94
C VAL A 157 5.60 -3.18 -8.16
N VAL A 158 5.43 -3.76 -6.96
CA VAL A 158 6.54 -4.20 -6.13
C VAL A 158 7.40 -5.23 -6.87
N TRP A 159 6.78 -6.21 -7.54
CA TRP A 159 7.49 -7.19 -8.34
C TRP A 159 8.20 -6.54 -9.52
N ALA A 160 7.59 -5.58 -10.22
CA ALA A 160 8.23 -4.90 -11.35
C ALA A 160 9.46 -4.09 -10.92
N VAL A 161 9.37 -3.36 -9.81
CA VAL A 161 10.49 -2.61 -9.24
C VAL A 161 11.60 -3.57 -8.80
N LEU A 162 11.26 -4.68 -8.13
CA LEU A 162 12.25 -5.69 -7.74
C LEU A 162 12.86 -6.44 -8.91
N ALA A 163 12.09 -6.69 -9.97
CA ALA A 163 12.54 -7.38 -11.19
C ALA A 163 13.33 -6.47 -12.13
N ASP A 164 13.37 -5.16 -11.88
CA ASP A 164 14.13 -4.23 -12.69
C ASP A 164 15.63 -4.51 -12.53
N GLU A 165 16.29 -4.78 -13.65
CA GLU A 165 17.73 -5.05 -13.65
C GLU A 165 18.51 -3.88 -13.05
N ARG A 166 18.11 -2.61 -13.23
CA ARG A 166 18.83 -1.46 -12.65
C ARG A 166 18.90 -1.51 -11.13
N ILE A 167 17.90 -2.12 -10.50
CA ILE A 167 17.82 -2.26 -9.04
C ILE A 167 18.56 -3.53 -8.58
N LEU A 168 18.49 -4.62 -9.36
CA LEU A 168 19.11 -5.92 -9.06
C LEU A 168 20.58 -6.09 -9.52
N LYS A 169 21.06 -5.31 -10.49
CA LYS A 169 22.27 -5.58 -11.32
C LYS A 169 23.63 -5.44 -10.63
N ASP A 170 23.69 -5.37 -9.30
CA ASP A 170 24.99 -5.43 -8.60
C ASP A 170 24.88 -6.24 -7.29
N ALA A 171 24.19 -7.39 -7.37
CA ALA A 171 24.22 -8.43 -6.34
C ALA A 171 24.92 -9.71 -6.86
N ALA A 172 25.87 -9.55 -7.79
CA ALA A 172 26.67 -10.62 -8.39
C ALA A 172 28.15 -10.37 -8.12
#